data_AF-A0A8T5UVU5-F1
#
_entry.id   AF-A0A8T5UVU5-F1
#
_cell.length_a   1.000
_cell.length_b   1.000
_cell.length_c   1.000
_cell.angle_alpha   90.00
_cell.angle_beta   90.00
_cell.angle_gamma   90.00
#
_symmetry.space_group_name_H-M   'P 1'
#
loop_
_entity.id
_entity.type
_entity.pdbx_description
1 polymer ?
#
loop_
_entity_poly.entity_id
_entity_poly.type
_entity_poly.pdbx_seq_one_letter_code
_entity_poly.pdbx_strand_id
1 'polypeptide(L)'
;ATTHQICYVEGQGHIEGDEGRPFIPAFFEQIKKNKWIKSITLSEYMDTYPAKSLIYLPTASYDKMEEWVLPTKERKIFEKIRKDLKEDPEKHQEYQFLKGGFWRYYLVKYPESNIMHKKMLYVREKLIQIEKLAGKLDSEKNRREAQTKIAEAWKEIYKSQCNDSYWHGLFGGVYLQFLRFSVYTHLINAEKIIDNLNAGFNSTKNNFISITLLDFNKDSRMDVIIESDILNVYVNPSDGGTIFELDYKPKSYNLLNTLTRWPEAYHDNEDIDKEKVMVDRYKKNMLRVRFFHKETSFKQLEIDQYYEFGTFIDGEFKVIRNEKDGKSAILELEHFGTVVDPESCKHYPCRILKIIEVEENKIVIKINGNFQKIAGEEEVLKSILEKLCLGVDLPFFFNGDPNNFEWESNQILFPEEKNNPLLKPFEYSGCHFKACDESYKLNFEISLSSQIKADTDSMKIYKFPIIAYAFTDEGYKKIYQGINVLTQFKLKKNFKYEIVLNIN
;
A
#
# COMPACT_ATOMS: atom_id res chain seq x y z
N ALA A 1 -22.76 -25.83 -8.39
CA ALA A 1 -21.75 -26.88 -8.20
C ALA A 1 -20.37 -26.26 -8.35
N THR A 2 -19.38 -26.67 -7.55
CA THR A 2 -17.99 -26.24 -7.71
C THR A 2 -17.34 -26.92 -8.92
N THR A 3 -16.25 -26.37 -9.44
CA THR A 3 -15.46 -27.02 -10.50
C THR A 3 -15.05 -28.44 -10.08
N HIS A 4 -14.65 -28.63 -8.83
CA HIS A 4 -14.30 -29.96 -8.32
C HIS A 4 -15.48 -30.94 -8.39
N GLN A 5 -16.67 -30.49 -7.97
CA GLN A 5 -17.89 -31.29 -8.03
C GLN A 5 -18.21 -31.73 -9.46
N ILE A 6 -18.21 -30.79 -10.40
CA ILE A 6 -18.51 -31.07 -11.80
C ILE A 6 -17.47 -31.99 -12.43
N CYS A 7 -16.19 -31.76 -12.13
CA CYS A 7 -15.10 -32.45 -12.79
C CYS A 7 -14.83 -33.86 -12.25
N TYR A 8 -15.13 -34.12 -10.97
CA TYR A 8 -14.63 -35.33 -10.29
C TYR A 8 -15.68 -36.09 -9.48
N VAL A 9 -16.87 -35.54 -9.23
CA VAL A 9 -17.89 -36.20 -8.37
C VAL A 9 -19.00 -36.82 -9.22
N GLU A 10 -19.29 -38.10 -8.95
CA GLU A 10 -20.30 -38.88 -9.70
C GLU A 10 -21.70 -38.28 -9.54
N GLY A 11 -22.47 -38.24 -10.63
CA GLY A 11 -23.81 -37.66 -10.66
C GLY A 11 -23.85 -36.13 -10.62
N GLN A 12 -22.69 -35.45 -10.56
CA GLN A 12 -22.59 -33.99 -10.54
C GLN A 12 -21.96 -33.38 -11.80
N GLY A 13 -21.60 -34.21 -12.78
CA GLY A 13 -21.15 -33.73 -14.08
C GLY A 13 -22.28 -33.16 -14.93
N HIS A 14 -21.95 -32.75 -16.15
CA HIS A 14 -22.94 -32.19 -17.07
C HIS A 14 -23.91 -33.28 -17.56
N ILE A 15 -25.21 -32.98 -17.47
CA ILE A 15 -26.26 -33.86 -18.02
C ILE A 15 -26.14 -33.91 -19.55
N GLU A 16 -25.89 -32.75 -20.17
CA GLU A 16 -25.62 -32.63 -21.59
C GLU A 16 -24.17 -33.04 -21.88
N GLY A 17 -23.98 -34.20 -22.54
CA GLY A 17 -22.69 -34.68 -23.02
C GLY A 17 -22.06 -35.80 -22.17
N ASP A 18 -22.18 -35.73 -20.85
CA ASP A 18 -21.52 -36.70 -19.94
C ASP A 18 -22.50 -37.59 -19.17
N GLU A 19 -23.82 -37.44 -19.38
CA GLU A 19 -24.89 -38.19 -18.69
C GLU A 19 -24.81 -38.08 -17.15
N GLY A 20 -24.33 -36.94 -16.65
CA GLY A 20 -24.13 -36.72 -15.21
C GLY A 20 -22.86 -37.37 -14.64
N ARG A 21 -22.06 -38.07 -15.46
CA ARG A 21 -20.76 -38.60 -15.05
C ARG A 21 -19.75 -37.47 -14.85
N PRO A 22 -18.71 -37.65 -14.01
CA PRO A 22 -17.68 -36.65 -13.81
C PRO A 22 -17.03 -36.24 -15.13
N PHE A 23 -16.96 -34.93 -15.39
CA PHE A 23 -16.52 -34.41 -16.69
C PHE A 23 -15.13 -34.89 -17.10
N ILE A 24 -14.15 -34.92 -16.19
CA ILE A 24 -12.75 -35.23 -16.56
C ILE A 24 -12.58 -36.69 -17.04
N PRO A 25 -13.05 -37.71 -16.30
CA PRO A 25 -13.06 -39.10 -16.79
C PRO A 25 -13.83 -39.26 -18.10
N ALA A 26 -15.02 -38.67 -18.22
CA ALA A 26 -15.84 -38.77 -19.42
C ALA A 26 -15.12 -38.15 -20.63
N PHE A 27 -14.53 -36.97 -20.47
CA PHE A 27 -13.73 -36.30 -21.48
C PHE A 27 -12.53 -37.13 -21.93
N PHE A 28 -11.77 -37.72 -21.00
CA PHE A 28 -10.63 -38.58 -21.35
C PHE A 28 -11.06 -39.87 -22.06
N GLU A 29 -12.20 -40.43 -21.70
CA GLU A 29 -12.78 -41.56 -22.41
C GLU A 29 -13.12 -41.18 -23.87
N GLN A 30 -13.74 -40.02 -24.08
CA GLN A 30 -14.06 -39.54 -25.42
C GLN A 30 -12.81 -39.29 -26.26
N ILE A 31 -11.76 -38.68 -25.70
CA ILE A 31 -10.47 -38.51 -26.38
C ILE A 31 -9.90 -39.86 -26.83
N LYS A 32 -9.95 -40.88 -25.97
CA LYS A 32 -9.43 -42.23 -26.29
C LYS A 32 -10.27 -42.97 -27.34
N LYS A 33 -11.60 -42.84 -27.27
CA LYS A 33 -12.54 -43.48 -28.22
C LYS A 33 -12.40 -42.91 -29.63
N ASN A 34 -12.14 -41.61 -29.74
CA ASN A 34 -12.04 -40.90 -31.00
C ASN A 34 -10.64 -41.00 -31.62
N LYS A 35 -10.42 -42.05 -32.43
CA LYS A 35 -9.11 -42.35 -33.07
C LYS A 35 -8.51 -41.22 -33.92
N TRP A 36 -9.33 -40.26 -34.37
CA TRP A 36 -8.89 -39.09 -35.14
C TRP A 36 -8.21 -38.02 -34.27
N ILE A 37 -8.44 -38.04 -32.96
CA ILE A 37 -7.75 -37.20 -31.97
C ILE A 37 -6.44 -37.89 -31.60
N LYS A 38 -5.32 -37.21 -31.80
CA LYS A 38 -3.98 -37.70 -31.43
C LYS A 38 -3.45 -36.85 -30.28
N SER A 39 -3.47 -37.42 -29.07
CA SER A 39 -2.87 -36.77 -27.90
C SER A 39 -1.36 -36.98 -27.92
N ILE A 40 -0.62 -35.89 -27.92
CA ILE A 40 0.83 -35.85 -27.80
C ILE A 40 1.22 -34.71 -26.86
N THR A 41 2.37 -34.83 -26.23
CA THR A 41 3.00 -33.78 -25.44
C THR A 41 3.62 -32.71 -26.33
N LEU A 42 3.94 -31.55 -25.75
CA LEU A 42 4.65 -30.49 -26.47
C LEU A 42 6.02 -30.96 -26.97
N SER A 43 6.74 -31.79 -26.22
CA SER A 43 8.04 -32.33 -26.64
C SER A 43 7.91 -33.29 -27.83
N GLU A 44 6.97 -34.23 -27.79
CA GLU A 44 6.72 -35.15 -28.91
C GLU A 44 6.32 -34.40 -30.19
N TYR A 45 5.54 -33.32 -30.07
CA TYR A 45 5.24 -32.46 -31.21
C TYR A 45 6.51 -31.83 -31.79
N MET A 46 7.37 -31.25 -30.94
CA MET A 46 8.60 -30.59 -31.39
C MET A 46 9.62 -31.56 -32.02
N ASP A 47 9.66 -32.81 -31.57
CA ASP A 47 10.53 -33.84 -32.14
C ASP A 47 10.04 -34.35 -33.51
N THR A 48 8.73 -34.26 -33.75
CA THR A 48 8.09 -34.84 -34.94
C THR A 48 7.79 -33.81 -36.03
N TYR A 49 7.41 -32.59 -35.64
CA TYR A 49 6.90 -31.57 -36.55
C TYR A 49 7.68 -30.26 -36.42
N PRO A 50 8.08 -29.64 -37.54
CA PRO A 50 8.66 -28.31 -37.51
C PRO A 50 7.63 -27.25 -37.09
N ALA A 51 8.10 -26.13 -36.54
CA ALA A 51 7.26 -24.94 -36.39
C ALA A 51 6.69 -24.52 -37.77
N LYS A 52 5.42 -24.10 -37.81
CA LYS A 52 4.73 -23.75 -39.06
C LYS A 52 5.46 -22.64 -39.83
N SER A 53 5.91 -21.60 -39.13
CA SER A 53 6.65 -20.47 -39.68
C SER A 53 7.26 -19.62 -38.57
N LEU A 54 8.07 -18.63 -38.95
CA LEU A 54 8.54 -17.56 -38.07
C LEU A 54 7.39 -16.58 -37.75
N ILE A 55 7.28 -16.15 -36.49
CA ILE A 55 6.39 -15.06 -36.04
C ILE A 55 7.10 -14.17 -35.00
N TYR A 56 6.66 -12.92 -34.87
CA TYR A 56 7.06 -12.01 -33.79
C TYR A 56 5.83 -11.67 -32.95
N LEU A 57 5.93 -11.90 -31.64
CA LEU A 57 4.84 -11.62 -30.69
C LEU A 57 5.06 -10.27 -30.00
N PRO A 58 4.02 -9.44 -29.83
CA PRO A 58 4.11 -8.23 -29.02
C PRO A 58 4.13 -8.57 -27.52
N THR A 59 4.39 -7.56 -26.68
CA THR A 59 4.10 -7.67 -25.23
C THR A 59 2.60 -7.85 -25.05
N ALA A 60 2.16 -9.04 -24.69
CA ALA A 60 0.75 -9.39 -24.55
C ALA A 60 0.53 -10.39 -23.41
N SER A 61 -0.74 -10.64 -23.11
CA SER A 61 -1.20 -11.71 -22.23
C SER A 61 -2.52 -12.25 -22.80
N TYR A 62 -3.20 -13.14 -22.08
CA TYR A 62 -4.55 -13.55 -22.46
C TYR A 62 -5.52 -12.36 -22.46
N ASP A 63 -6.54 -12.44 -23.28
CA ASP A 63 -7.44 -11.35 -23.66
C ASP A 63 -8.15 -10.64 -22.48
N LYS A 64 -8.39 -11.34 -21.37
CA LYS A 64 -8.95 -10.75 -20.14
C LYS A 64 -7.95 -9.86 -19.40
N MET A 65 -6.67 -10.19 -19.45
CA MET A 65 -5.62 -9.37 -18.85
C MET A 65 -5.53 -7.99 -19.51
N GLU A 66 -5.75 -7.91 -20.83
CA GLU A 66 -5.74 -6.64 -21.55
C GLU A 66 -6.80 -5.64 -21.06
N GLU A 67 -7.90 -6.16 -20.49
CA GLU A 67 -9.01 -5.38 -19.94
C GLU A 67 -8.77 -5.01 -18.47
N TRP A 68 -8.42 -5.99 -17.63
CA TRP A 68 -8.31 -5.79 -16.17
C TRP A 68 -7.19 -4.83 -15.76
N VAL A 69 -6.13 -4.78 -16.56
CA VAL A 69 -4.93 -3.97 -16.34
C VAL A 69 -5.18 -2.47 -16.57
N LEU A 70 -6.24 -2.11 -17.28
CA LEU A 70 -6.55 -0.72 -17.57
C LEU A 70 -6.95 0.03 -16.29
N PRO A 71 -6.58 1.31 -16.15
CA PRO A 71 -7.11 2.12 -15.05
C PRO A 71 -8.64 2.20 -15.13
N THR A 72 -9.29 2.38 -13.99
CA THR A 72 -10.72 2.08 -13.83
C THR A 72 -11.64 2.83 -14.78
N LYS A 73 -11.33 4.10 -15.09
CA LYS A 73 -12.16 4.90 -16.01
C LYS A 73 -12.03 4.39 -17.46
N GLU A 74 -10.81 4.12 -17.88
CA GLU A 74 -10.46 3.61 -19.21
C GLU A 74 -10.99 2.19 -19.40
N ARG A 75 -10.93 1.36 -18.36
CA ARG A 75 -11.48 0.00 -18.36
C ARG A 75 -12.97 -0.02 -18.68
N LYS A 76 -13.77 0.86 -18.05
CA LYS A 76 -15.22 0.97 -18.31
C LYS A 76 -15.53 1.31 -19.77
N ILE A 77 -14.75 2.22 -20.35
CA ILE A 77 -14.88 2.61 -21.76
C ILE A 77 -14.51 1.43 -22.67
N PHE A 78 -13.39 0.76 -22.38
CA PHE A 78 -12.90 -0.39 -23.14
C PHE A 78 -13.88 -1.57 -23.11
N GLU A 79 -14.42 -1.91 -21.92
CA GLU A 79 -15.42 -2.96 -21.75
C GLU A 79 -16.66 -2.71 -22.62
N LYS A 80 -17.15 -1.46 -22.65
CA LYS A 80 -18.28 -1.06 -23.50
C LYS A 80 -17.96 -1.24 -24.99
N ILE A 81 -16.84 -0.67 -25.46
CA ILE A 81 -16.42 -0.78 -26.87
C ILE A 81 -16.26 -2.25 -27.27
N ARG A 82 -15.61 -3.04 -26.41
CA ARG A 82 -15.36 -4.47 -26.65
C ARG A 82 -16.66 -5.25 -26.77
N LYS A 83 -17.63 -4.97 -25.91
CA LYS A 83 -18.96 -5.58 -25.95
C LYS A 83 -19.70 -5.22 -27.24
N ASP A 84 -19.77 -3.93 -27.56
CA ASP A 84 -20.48 -3.40 -28.74
C ASP A 84 -19.91 -3.99 -30.05
N LEU A 85 -18.57 -4.12 -30.16
CA LEU A 85 -17.91 -4.74 -31.32
C LEU A 85 -18.13 -6.25 -31.40
N LYS A 86 -18.21 -6.95 -30.26
CA LYS A 86 -18.38 -8.40 -30.20
C LYS A 86 -19.82 -8.82 -30.56
N GLU A 87 -20.80 -8.01 -30.17
CA GLU A 87 -22.22 -8.27 -30.39
C GLU A 87 -22.69 -7.90 -31.81
N ASP A 88 -21.90 -7.11 -32.55
CA ASP A 88 -22.17 -6.70 -33.93
C ASP A 88 -21.51 -7.66 -34.95
N PRO A 89 -22.29 -8.49 -35.68
CA PRO A 89 -21.74 -9.46 -36.64
C PRO A 89 -20.94 -8.81 -37.78
N GLU A 90 -21.26 -7.56 -38.14
CA GLU A 90 -20.59 -6.84 -39.22
C GLU A 90 -19.22 -6.31 -38.78
N LYS A 91 -18.93 -6.29 -37.47
CA LYS A 91 -17.68 -5.72 -36.91
C LYS A 91 -16.67 -6.76 -36.41
N HIS A 92 -16.80 -8.00 -36.88
CA HIS A 92 -15.93 -9.07 -36.43
C HIS A 92 -14.46 -8.82 -36.77
N GLN A 93 -14.15 -8.15 -37.89
CA GLN A 93 -12.78 -7.84 -38.28
C GLN A 93 -12.17 -6.80 -37.34
N GLU A 94 -12.92 -5.75 -37.01
CA GLU A 94 -12.54 -4.68 -36.09
C GLU A 94 -12.28 -5.23 -34.69
N TYR A 95 -13.13 -6.16 -34.22
CA TYR A 95 -12.95 -6.83 -32.94
C TYR A 95 -11.59 -7.53 -32.83
N GLN A 96 -11.08 -8.14 -33.91
CA GLN A 96 -9.77 -8.83 -33.89
C GLN A 96 -8.58 -7.86 -33.71
N PHE A 97 -8.74 -6.61 -34.15
CA PHE A 97 -7.74 -5.56 -34.01
C PHE A 97 -7.86 -4.76 -32.71
N LEU A 98 -8.93 -4.92 -31.94
CA LEU A 98 -9.07 -4.30 -30.62
C LEU A 98 -7.99 -4.86 -29.67
N LYS A 99 -7.25 -3.96 -29.02
CA LYS A 99 -6.22 -4.28 -28.02
C LYS A 99 -6.42 -3.43 -26.78
N GLY A 100 -6.24 -4.04 -25.62
CA GLY A 100 -6.23 -3.33 -24.33
C GLY A 100 -4.81 -2.99 -23.87
N GLY A 101 -4.61 -3.00 -22.56
CA GLY A 101 -3.31 -2.73 -21.94
C GLY A 101 -2.41 -3.96 -21.84
N PHE A 102 -1.23 -3.78 -21.25
CA PHE A 102 -0.30 -4.87 -20.92
C PHE A 102 0.09 -4.81 -19.45
N TRP A 103 0.42 -5.97 -18.86
CA TRP A 103 0.46 -6.20 -17.41
C TRP A 103 1.14 -5.10 -16.56
N ARG A 104 2.24 -4.48 -17.03
CA ARG A 104 2.96 -3.47 -16.23
C ARG A 104 2.12 -2.21 -15.96
N TYR A 105 1.00 -1.99 -16.64
CA TYR A 105 0.06 -0.92 -16.29
C TYR A 105 -0.56 -1.09 -14.89
N TYR A 106 -0.51 -2.29 -14.29
CA TYR A 106 -0.86 -2.45 -12.87
C TYR A 106 0.04 -1.65 -11.92
N LEU A 107 1.29 -1.37 -12.31
CA LEU A 107 2.19 -0.51 -11.54
C LEU A 107 1.78 0.98 -11.63
N VAL A 108 0.90 1.34 -12.56
CA VAL A 108 0.26 2.66 -12.60
C VAL A 108 -1.08 2.62 -11.87
N LYS A 109 -1.88 1.59 -12.15
CA LYS A 109 -3.22 1.40 -11.54
C LYS A 109 -3.17 1.28 -10.02
N TYR A 110 -2.16 0.57 -9.49
CA TYR A 110 -1.96 0.36 -8.06
C TYR A 110 -0.59 0.90 -7.63
N PRO A 111 -0.51 2.13 -7.12
CA PRO A 111 0.75 2.71 -6.64
C PRO A 111 1.45 1.85 -5.58
N GLU A 112 0.69 1.15 -4.73
CA GLU A 112 1.22 0.25 -3.70
C GLU A 112 1.94 -0.97 -4.31
N SER A 113 1.45 -1.49 -5.44
CA SER A 113 2.14 -2.53 -6.21
C SER A 113 3.45 -2.00 -6.81
N ASN A 114 3.45 -0.76 -7.29
CA ASN A 114 4.66 -0.12 -7.80
C ASN A 114 5.72 0.04 -6.71
N ILE A 115 5.33 0.53 -5.54
CA ILE A 115 6.23 0.66 -4.38
C ILE A 115 6.85 -0.70 -4.05
N MET A 116 6.03 -1.74 -3.92
CA MET A 116 6.51 -3.10 -3.62
C MET A 116 7.47 -3.63 -4.70
N HIS A 117 7.15 -3.40 -5.98
CA HIS A 117 8.01 -3.80 -7.10
C HIS A 117 9.32 -3.02 -7.12
N LYS A 118 9.29 -1.71 -6.86
CA LYS A 118 10.49 -0.86 -6.83
C LYS A 118 11.34 -1.15 -5.61
N LYS A 119 10.75 -1.50 -4.47
CA LYS A 119 11.45 -2.06 -3.31
C LYS A 119 12.19 -3.34 -3.67
N MET A 120 11.54 -4.27 -4.36
CA MET A 120 12.21 -5.50 -4.82
C MET A 120 13.44 -5.20 -5.67
N LEU A 121 13.34 -4.24 -6.61
CA LEU A 121 14.49 -3.81 -7.40
C LEU A 121 15.56 -3.11 -6.54
N TYR A 122 15.17 -2.27 -5.58
CA TYR A 122 16.07 -1.58 -4.67
C TYR A 122 16.92 -2.57 -3.84
N VAL A 123 16.26 -3.53 -3.19
CA VAL A 123 16.93 -4.58 -2.40
C VAL A 123 17.81 -5.46 -3.27
N ARG A 124 17.36 -5.78 -4.49
CA ARG A 124 18.15 -6.52 -5.48
C ARG A 124 19.44 -5.77 -5.86
N GLU A 125 19.36 -4.47 -6.14
CA GLU A 125 20.53 -3.68 -6.47
C GLU A 125 21.50 -3.56 -5.28
N LYS A 126 20.99 -3.42 -4.05
CA LYS A 126 21.82 -3.51 -2.83
C LYS A 126 22.59 -4.82 -2.77
N LEU A 127 21.94 -5.96 -3.00
CA LEU A 127 22.60 -7.27 -3.00
C LEU A 127 23.68 -7.39 -4.08
N ILE A 128 23.43 -6.89 -5.29
CA ILE A 128 24.42 -6.88 -6.38
C ILE A 128 25.69 -6.11 -5.99
N GLN A 129 25.56 -5.02 -5.22
CA GLN A 129 26.75 -4.31 -4.71
C GLN A 129 27.50 -5.13 -3.66
N ILE A 130 26.78 -5.82 -2.76
CA ILE A 130 27.37 -6.73 -1.78
C ILE A 130 28.11 -7.88 -2.44
N GLU A 131 27.60 -8.46 -3.53
CA GLU A 131 28.28 -9.50 -4.30
C GLU A 131 29.63 -9.03 -4.84
N LYS A 132 29.70 -7.82 -5.38
CA LYS A 132 30.95 -7.21 -5.87
C LYS A 132 31.96 -7.00 -4.75
N LEU A 133 31.50 -6.64 -3.54
CA LEU A 133 32.37 -6.49 -2.37
C LEU A 133 32.87 -7.84 -1.88
N ALA A 134 31.99 -8.84 -1.79
CA ALA A 134 32.33 -10.20 -1.37
C ALA A 134 33.40 -10.83 -2.28
N GLY A 135 33.36 -10.55 -3.59
CA GLY A 135 34.37 -11.03 -4.55
C GLY A 135 35.78 -10.47 -4.33
N LYS A 136 35.92 -9.38 -3.55
CA LYS A 136 37.21 -8.74 -3.23
C LYS A 136 37.81 -9.18 -1.89
N LEU A 137 37.14 -10.05 -1.14
CA LEU A 137 37.68 -10.53 0.15
C LEU A 137 38.90 -11.42 -0.09
N ASP A 138 39.98 -11.22 0.68
CA ASP A 138 41.23 -11.98 0.52
C ASP A 138 41.11 -13.44 0.98
N SER A 139 40.35 -13.69 2.04
CA SER A 139 40.16 -15.02 2.64
C SER A 139 39.14 -15.86 1.85
N GLU A 140 39.57 -17.02 1.36
CA GLU A 140 38.70 -17.98 0.66
C GLU A 140 37.54 -18.47 1.55
N LYS A 141 37.82 -18.68 2.84
CA LYS A 141 36.79 -19.05 3.82
C LYS A 141 35.72 -17.96 3.91
N ASN A 142 36.12 -16.69 4.04
CA ASN A 142 35.20 -15.56 4.16
C ASN A 142 34.40 -15.37 2.87
N ARG A 143 35.03 -15.57 1.70
CA ARG A 143 34.33 -15.56 0.40
C ARG A 143 33.23 -16.62 0.34
N ARG A 144 33.50 -17.85 0.78
CA ARG A 144 32.53 -18.96 0.75
C ARG A 144 31.35 -18.72 1.70
N GLU A 145 31.63 -18.21 2.90
CA GLU A 145 30.60 -17.83 3.87
C GLU A 145 29.71 -16.70 3.32
N ALA A 146 30.31 -15.64 2.76
CA ALA A 146 29.60 -14.57 2.10
C ALA A 146 28.73 -15.06 0.94
N GLN A 147 29.27 -15.93 0.07
CA GLN A 147 28.54 -16.51 -1.06
C GLN A 147 27.29 -17.28 -0.61
N THR A 148 27.38 -17.99 0.52
CA THR A 148 26.25 -18.74 1.09
C THR A 148 25.15 -17.78 1.54
N LYS A 149 25.52 -16.69 2.25
CA LYS A 149 24.57 -15.66 2.68
C LYS A 149 23.97 -14.86 1.52
N ILE A 150 24.75 -14.59 0.49
CA ILE A 150 24.28 -13.98 -0.76
C ILE A 150 23.22 -14.87 -1.42
N ALA A 151 23.44 -16.18 -1.49
CA ALA A 151 22.46 -17.12 -2.04
C ALA A 151 21.17 -17.18 -1.20
N GLU A 152 21.29 -17.10 0.13
CA GLU A 152 20.13 -16.96 1.04
C GLU A 152 19.35 -15.67 0.75
N ALA A 153 20.03 -14.53 0.58
CA ALA A 153 19.39 -13.25 0.27
C ALA A 153 18.70 -13.27 -1.12
N TRP A 154 19.32 -13.86 -2.14
CA TRP A 154 18.67 -14.06 -3.45
C TRP A 154 17.43 -14.93 -3.35
N LYS A 155 17.46 -15.99 -2.54
CA LYS A 155 16.29 -16.85 -2.33
C LYS A 155 15.12 -16.07 -1.74
N GLU A 156 15.38 -15.19 -0.77
CA GLU A 156 14.34 -14.31 -0.23
C GLU A 156 13.82 -13.32 -1.30
N ILE A 157 14.70 -12.71 -2.10
CA ILE A 157 14.28 -11.86 -3.22
C ILE A 157 13.41 -12.63 -4.23
N TYR A 158 13.76 -13.87 -4.60
CA TYR A 158 12.95 -14.67 -5.52
C TYR A 158 11.57 -15.01 -4.97
N LYS A 159 11.45 -15.30 -3.67
CA LYS A 159 10.14 -15.51 -3.03
C LYS A 159 9.28 -14.23 -3.10
N SER A 160 9.89 -13.06 -3.00
CA SER A 160 9.19 -11.77 -3.10
C SER A 160 8.64 -11.47 -4.51
N GLN A 161 9.07 -12.19 -5.54
CA GLN A 161 8.65 -11.99 -6.93
C GLN A 161 7.38 -12.78 -7.30
N CYS A 162 6.70 -13.37 -6.32
CA CYS A 162 5.40 -14.04 -6.54
C CYS A 162 4.37 -13.03 -7.09
N ASN A 163 4.01 -13.22 -8.36
CA ASN A 163 3.27 -12.25 -9.17
C ASN A 163 1.91 -11.85 -8.58
N ASP A 164 1.19 -12.76 -7.91
CA ASP A 164 -0.20 -12.61 -7.47
C ASP A 164 -0.45 -11.34 -6.65
N SER A 165 0.54 -10.96 -5.83
CA SER A 165 0.51 -9.79 -4.97
C SER A 165 0.61 -8.44 -5.72
N TYR A 166 1.01 -8.44 -6.99
CA TYR A 166 1.33 -7.21 -7.74
C TYR A 166 0.19 -6.72 -8.64
N TRP A 167 -0.94 -7.44 -8.74
CA TRP A 167 -2.02 -7.08 -9.65
C TRP A 167 -3.36 -7.62 -9.16
N HIS A 168 -4.46 -7.18 -9.76
CA HIS A 168 -5.80 -7.67 -9.44
C HIS A 168 -6.59 -7.98 -10.70
N GLY A 169 -7.09 -9.22 -10.76
CA GLY A 169 -8.03 -9.72 -11.76
C GLY A 169 -9.24 -10.36 -11.07
N LEU A 170 -9.38 -11.69 -11.17
CA LEU A 170 -10.49 -12.43 -10.58
C LEU A 170 -10.23 -12.91 -9.13
N PHE A 171 -8.97 -13.15 -8.75
CA PHE A 171 -8.60 -13.94 -7.57
C PHE A 171 -8.15 -13.09 -6.36
N GLY A 172 -8.64 -11.85 -6.23
CA GLY A 172 -8.23 -10.93 -5.16
C GLY A 172 -6.86 -10.28 -5.39
N GLY A 173 -5.80 -11.06 -5.60
CA GLY A 173 -4.46 -10.56 -5.98
C GLY A 173 -3.90 -9.52 -5.01
N VAL A 174 -3.52 -8.33 -5.50
CA VAL A 174 -2.99 -7.22 -4.69
C VAL A 174 -3.92 -6.83 -3.56
N TYR A 175 -5.24 -7.10 -3.60
CA TYR A 175 -6.14 -6.84 -2.47
C TYR A 175 -5.97 -7.82 -1.30
N LEU A 176 -5.42 -9.03 -1.52
CA LEU A 176 -5.20 -10.01 -0.45
C LEU A 176 -3.98 -9.59 0.37
N GLN A 177 -4.23 -9.04 1.56
CA GLN A 177 -3.22 -8.39 2.37
C GLN A 177 -2.06 -9.32 2.79
N PHE A 178 -2.35 -10.61 2.99
CA PHE A 178 -1.35 -11.61 3.36
C PHE A 178 -0.36 -11.91 2.22
N LEU A 179 -0.77 -11.75 0.95
CA LEU A 179 0.13 -11.88 -0.20
C LEU A 179 1.14 -10.74 -0.22
N ARG A 180 0.68 -9.49 -0.06
CA ARG A 180 1.57 -8.32 0.03
C ARG A 180 2.48 -8.42 1.26
N PHE A 181 1.94 -8.86 2.39
CA PHE A 181 2.72 -9.06 3.62
C PHE A 181 3.88 -10.03 3.40
N SER A 182 3.63 -11.17 2.74
CA SER A 182 4.68 -12.15 2.42
C SER A 182 5.80 -11.54 1.57
N VAL A 183 5.47 -10.71 0.57
CA VAL A 183 6.46 -10.02 -0.25
C VAL A 183 7.34 -9.10 0.60
N TYR A 184 6.74 -8.23 1.42
CA TYR A 184 7.50 -7.35 2.29
C TYR A 184 8.36 -8.12 3.30
N THR A 185 7.84 -9.19 3.92
CA THR A 185 8.60 -10.04 4.84
C THR A 185 9.86 -10.59 4.17
N HIS A 186 9.75 -11.10 2.94
CA HIS A 186 10.89 -11.63 2.20
C HIS A 186 11.89 -10.53 1.79
N LEU A 187 11.41 -9.36 1.38
CA LEU A 187 12.28 -8.22 1.07
C LEU A 187 13.06 -7.75 2.31
N ILE A 188 12.38 -7.60 3.45
CA ILE A 188 13.02 -7.17 4.69
C ILE A 188 14.00 -8.23 5.22
N ASN A 189 13.68 -9.53 5.06
CA ASN A 189 14.64 -10.61 5.37
C ASN A 189 15.91 -10.52 4.51
N ALA A 190 15.77 -10.28 3.21
CA ALA A 190 16.92 -10.07 2.33
C ALA A 190 17.74 -8.85 2.78
N GLU A 191 17.10 -7.74 3.15
CA GLU A 191 17.78 -6.55 3.66
C GLU A 191 18.57 -6.83 4.95
N LYS A 192 18.00 -7.58 5.90
CA LYS A 192 18.72 -7.96 7.12
C LYS A 192 19.98 -8.77 6.81
N ILE A 193 19.94 -9.66 5.80
CA ILE A 193 21.12 -10.41 5.38
C ILE A 193 22.15 -9.48 4.72
N ILE A 194 21.70 -8.58 3.84
CA ILE A 194 22.52 -7.56 3.18
C ILE A 194 23.21 -6.67 4.21
N ASP A 195 22.49 -6.17 5.21
CA ASP A 195 23.02 -5.28 6.25
C ASP A 195 24.09 -5.98 7.09
N ASN A 196 23.86 -7.24 7.47
CA ASN A 196 24.84 -8.05 8.19
C ASN A 196 26.12 -8.30 7.37
N LEU A 197 25.99 -8.58 6.06
CA LEU A 197 27.14 -8.73 5.16
C LEU A 197 27.91 -7.41 5.02
N ASN A 198 27.18 -6.31 4.84
CA ASN A 198 27.76 -4.98 4.69
C ASN A 198 28.57 -4.56 5.92
N ALA A 199 28.05 -4.83 7.13
CA ALA A 199 28.74 -4.57 8.39
C ALA A 199 30.07 -5.34 8.49
N GLY A 200 30.07 -6.61 8.07
CA GLY A 200 31.28 -7.43 8.01
C GLY A 200 32.33 -6.92 7.01
N PHE A 201 31.92 -6.33 5.89
CA PHE A 201 32.84 -5.89 4.82
C PHE A 201 33.40 -4.51 5.06
N ASN A 202 32.58 -3.57 5.51
CA ASN A 202 32.98 -2.16 5.65
C ASN A 202 33.43 -1.80 7.07
N SER A 203 33.53 -2.78 7.98
CA SER A 203 33.82 -2.56 9.41
C SER A 203 32.88 -1.52 10.06
N THR A 204 31.70 -1.32 9.46
CA THR A 204 30.64 -0.49 10.02
C THR A 204 29.97 -1.27 11.14
N LYS A 205 29.69 -0.61 12.26
CA LYS A 205 28.98 -1.24 13.38
C LYS A 205 27.61 -1.73 12.90
N ASN A 206 27.11 -2.83 13.51
CA ASN A 206 25.75 -3.35 13.32
C ASN A 206 24.63 -2.38 13.73
N ASN A 207 24.97 -1.15 14.11
CA ASN A 207 24.03 -0.10 14.47
C ASN A 207 24.37 1.13 13.62
N PHE A 208 23.54 1.39 12.62
CA PHE A 208 23.78 2.40 11.60
C PHE A 208 22.50 3.18 11.33
N ILE A 209 22.66 4.38 10.76
CA ILE A 209 21.59 5.11 10.11
C ILE A 209 22.13 5.80 8.86
N SER A 210 21.32 5.80 7.80
CA SER A 210 21.65 6.38 6.50
C SER A 210 20.45 7.13 5.93
N ILE A 211 20.73 8.14 5.11
CA ILE A 211 19.72 8.90 4.38
C ILE A 211 20.12 8.89 2.91
N THR A 212 19.23 8.39 2.07
CA THR A 212 19.44 8.28 0.63
C THR A 212 18.34 9.04 -0.09
N LEU A 213 18.71 9.91 -1.02
CA LEU A 213 17.76 10.50 -1.95
C LEU A 213 17.78 9.69 -3.24
N LEU A 214 16.63 9.18 -3.67
CA LEU A 214 16.46 8.61 -5.00
C LEU A 214 15.03 8.77 -5.51
N ASP A 215 14.86 8.79 -6.82
CA ASP A 215 13.55 8.55 -7.43
C ASP A 215 13.20 7.07 -7.25
N PHE A 216 12.43 6.76 -6.21
CA PHE A 216 12.13 5.39 -5.82
C PHE A 216 11.05 4.80 -6.72
N ASN A 217 9.95 5.53 -6.90
CA ASN A 217 8.77 5.06 -7.61
C ASN A 217 8.87 5.21 -9.16
N LYS A 218 9.90 5.91 -9.67
CA LYS A 218 10.18 6.20 -11.09
C LYS A 218 9.23 7.22 -11.73
N ASP A 219 8.87 8.25 -10.97
CA ASP A 219 8.05 9.37 -11.43
C ASP A 219 8.85 10.67 -11.70
N SER A 220 10.18 10.59 -11.69
CA SER A 220 11.12 11.72 -11.84
C SER A 220 11.13 12.70 -10.67
N ARG A 221 10.56 12.34 -9.51
CA ARG A 221 10.64 13.12 -8.27
C ARG A 221 11.46 12.35 -7.24
N MET A 222 12.19 13.09 -6.41
CA MET A 222 13.09 12.47 -5.44
C MET A 222 12.34 12.13 -4.15
N ASP A 223 12.41 10.86 -3.74
CA ASP A 223 12.01 10.37 -2.43
C ASP A 223 13.21 10.43 -1.45
N VAL A 224 12.91 10.40 -0.15
CA VAL A 224 13.93 10.33 0.92
C VAL A 224 13.78 9.03 1.68
N ILE A 225 14.82 8.21 1.67
CA ILE A 225 14.84 6.91 2.33
C ILE A 225 15.79 6.98 3.52
N ILE A 226 15.27 6.76 4.72
CA ILE A 226 16.04 6.67 5.95
C ILE A 226 16.11 5.19 6.35
N GLU A 227 17.30 4.62 6.39
CA GLU A 227 17.50 3.20 6.73
C GLU A 227 18.44 3.06 7.92
N SER A 228 18.04 2.26 8.90
CA SER A 228 18.84 1.87 10.07
C SER A 228 18.85 0.36 10.26
N ASP A 229 19.54 -0.14 11.28
CA ASP A 229 19.49 -1.56 11.66
C ASP A 229 18.12 -2.01 12.19
N ILE A 230 17.25 -1.07 12.58
CA ILE A 230 15.94 -1.35 13.18
C ILE A 230 14.77 -0.96 12.26
N LEU A 231 14.83 0.23 11.64
CA LEU A 231 13.75 0.79 10.85
C LEU A 231 14.21 1.15 9.43
N ASN A 232 13.29 1.03 8.48
CA ASN A 232 13.37 1.81 7.24
C ASN A 232 12.15 2.74 7.17
N VAL A 233 12.37 4.01 6.82
CA VAL A 233 11.33 5.04 6.67
C VAL A 233 11.46 5.66 5.29
N TYR A 234 10.44 5.51 4.46
CA TYR A 234 10.42 6.03 3.10
C TYR A 234 9.44 7.18 3.00
N VAL A 235 9.94 8.34 2.57
CA VAL A 235 9.20 9.59 2.55
C VAL A 235 9.09 10.09 1.12
N ASN A 236 7.87 10.47 0.71
CA ASN A 236 7.60 11.10 -0.58
C ASN A 236 7.28 12.59 -0.35
N PRO A 237 8.25 13.50 -0.58
CA PRO A 237 8.03 14.95 -0.46
C PRO A 237 6.95 15.46 -1.42
N SER A 238 6.85 14.89 -2.62
CA SER A 238 5.95 15.36 -3.68
C SER A 238 4.48 15.00 -3.51
N ASP A 239 4.15 14.06 -2.63
CA ASP A 239 2.79 13.62 -2.32
C ASP A 239 2.47 13.92 -0.86
N GLY A 240 2.29 15.21 -0.58
CA GLY A 240 1.93 15.73 0.73
C GLY A 240 3.02 15.61 1.79
N GLY A 241 4.28 15.30 1.43
CA GLY A 241 5.35 15.03 2.39
C GLY A 241 4.98 13.89 3.34
N THR A 242 4.56 12.75 2.76
CA THR A 242 4.04 11.59 3.50
C THR A 242 5.09 10.50 3.67
N ILE A 243 4.97 9.72 4.73
CA ILE A 243 5.69 8.45 4.87
C ILE A 243 4.84 7.38 4.16
N PHE A 244 5.35 6.82 3.08
CA PHE A 244 4.63 5.82 2.28
C PHE A 244 5.03 4.38 2.62
N GLU A 245 6.14 4.20 3.32
CA GLU A 245 6.60 2.89 3.76
C GLU A 245 7.37 2.98 5.09
N LEU A 246 7.09 2.05 5.99
CA LEU A 246 7.69 1.95 7.32
C LEU A 246 7.97 0.47 7.64
N ASP A 247 9.23 0.07 7.58
CA ASP A 247 9.64 -1.29 7.93
C ASP A 247 10.15 -1.35 9.37
N TYR A 248 9.77 -2.41 10.06
CA TYR A 248 10.36 -2.84 11.32
C TYR A 248 11.13 -4.14 11.11
N LYS A 249 12.46 -4.03 10.97
CA LYS A 249 13.37 -5.14 10.66
C LYS A 249 13.36 -6.26 11.71
N PRO A 250 13.26 -6.00 13.03
CA PRO A 250 13.22 -7.06 14.03
C PRO A 250 12.14 -8.13 13.76
N LYS A 251 10.97 -7.73 13.22
CA LYS A 251 9.86 -8.63 12.90
C LYS A 251 9.62 -8.84 11.40
N SER A 252 10.49 -8.31 10.54
CA SER A 252 10.35 -8.37 9.08
C SER A 252 8.97 -7.90 8.62
N TYR A 253 8.56 -6.74 9.15
CA TYR A 253 7.19 -6.27 9.11
C TYR A 253 7.13 -4.89 8.45
N ASN A 254 6.21 -4.70 7.51
CA ASN A 254 5.92 -3.40 6.95
C ASN A 254 4.62 -2.85 7.56
N LEU A 255 4.75 -1.85 8.43
CA LEU A 255 3.63 -1.23 9.14
C LEU A 255 2.73 -0.41 8.22
N LEU A 256 3.19 -0.07 7.01
CA LEU A 256 2.43 0.67 6.01
C LEU A 256 2.04 -0.17 4.80
N ASN A 257 1.92 -1.49 4.97
CA ASN A 257 1.37 -2.43 3.96
C ASN A 257 -0.16 -2.27 3.83
N THR A 258 -0.62 -1.03 3.91
CA THR A 258 -1.99 -0.66 3.65
C THR A 258 -2.25 -0.58 2.16
N LEU A 259 -3.52 -0.67 1.78
CA LEU A 259 -3.96 -0.44 0.42
C LEU A 259 -5.05 0.60 0.43
N THR A 260 -4.89 1.61 -0.40
CA THR A 260 -5.90 2.64 -0.62
C THR A 260 -7.17 2.02 -1.18
N ARG A 261 -8.35 2.53 -0.79
CA ARG A 261 -9.62 2.04 -1.33
C ARG A 261 -9.83 2.59 -2.73
N TRP A 262 -9.20 1.96 -3.72
CA TRP A 262 -9.31 2.35 -5.12
C TRP A 262 -10.66 1.96 -5.73
N PRO A 263 -11.23 2.78 -6.64
CA PRO A 263 -12.43 2.40 -7.38
C PRO A 263 -12.08 1.30 -8.40
N GLU A 264 -12.97 0.34 -8.57
CA GLU A 264 -12.86 -0.72 -9.59
C GLU A 264 -14.00 -0.65 -10.59
N ALA A 265 -13.77 -1.16 -11.81
CA ALA A 265 -14.76 -1.05 -12.90
C ALA A 265 -16.09 -1.72 -12.54
N TYR A 266 -16.02 -2.83 -11.79
CA TYR A 266 -17.19 -3.58 -11.35
C TYR A 266 -17.99 -2.89 -10.23
N HIS A 267 -17.49 -1.85 -9.55
CA HIS A 267 -18.22 -1.16 -8.48
C HIS A 267 -19.51 -0.48 -8.94
N ASP A 268 -19.65 -0.22 -10.24
CA ASP A 268 -20.86 0.39 -10.82
C ASP A 268 -21.94 -0.65 -11.18
N ASN A 269 -21.66 -1.95 -11.00
CA ASN A 269 -22.63 -3.00 -11.30
C ASN A 269 -23.88 -2.84 -10.42
N GLU A 270 -25.06 -2.99 -11.03
CA GLU A 270 -26.36 -2.80 -10.37
C GLU A 270 -26.58 -3.79 -9.21
N ASP A 271 -25.95 -4.95 -9.26
CA ASP A 271 -26.01 -5.98 -8.21
C ASP A 271 -25.19 -5.63 -6.95
N ILE A 272 -24.40 -4.55 -6.98
CA ILE A 272 -23.55 -4.13 -5.85
C ILE A 272 -24.27 -3.10 -4.99
N ASP A 273 -24.35 -3.42 -3.70
CA ASP A 273 -24.73 -2.47 -2.67
C ASP A 273 -23.66 -1.37 -2.53
N LYS A 274 -23.97 -0.18 -3.07
CA LYS A 274 -23.08 0.98 -3.09
C LYS A 274 -22.68 1.47 -1.70
N GLU A 275 -23.46 1.19 -0.66
CA GLU A 275 -23.09 1.56 0.71
C GLU A 275 -21.89 0.76 1.23
N LYS A 276 -21.58 -0.39 0.62
CA LYS A 276 -20.39 -1.21 0.93
C LYS A 276 -19.13 -0.72 0.24
N VAL A 277 -19.24 0.10 -0.79
CA VAL A 277 -18.12 0.61 -1.58
C VAL A 277 -17.69 1.96 -1.01
N MET A 278 -16.51 1.98 -0.39
CA MET A 278 -15.84 3.20 0.00
C MET A 278 -14.66 3.42 -0.93
N VAL A 279 -14.45 4.66 -1.38
CA VAL A 279 -13.34 5.03 -2.26
C VAL A 279 -12.60 6.21 -1.66
N ASP A 280 -11.28 6.14 -1.64
CA ASP A 280 -10.40 7.21 -1.19
C ASP A 280 -10.03 8.15 -2.34
N ARG A 281 -9.90 9.45 -2.03
CA ARG A 281 -9.37 10.44 -2.98
C ARG A 281 -7.85 10.45 -3.03
N TYR A 282 -7.20 10.08 -1.91
CA TYR A 282 -5.75 10.14 -1.74
C TYR A 282 -5.21 8.83 -1.16
N LYS A 283 -3.92 8.57 -1.42
CA LYS A 283 -3.24 7.37 -0.92
C LYS A 283 -3.25 7.31 0.61
N LYS A 284 -3.44 6.11 1.18
CA LYS A 284 -3.39 5.84 2.62
C LYS A 284 -1.96 5.78 3.17
N ASN A 285 -1.22 6.87 2.99
CA ASN A 285 0.11 7.07 3.54
C ASN A 285 0.06 7.83 4.88
N MET A 286 1.11 7.68 5.68
CA MET A 286 1.23 8.34 6.99
C MET A 286 1.68 9.79 6.86
N LEU A 287 1.25 10.61 7.83
CA LEU A 287 1.48 12.06 7.90
C LEU A 287 0.72 12.88 6.85
N ARG A 288 -0.32 12.33 6.23
CA ARG A 288 -1.15 13.12 5.33
C ARG A 288 -1.94 14.15 6.15
N VAL A 289 -1.79 15.42 5.79
CA VAL A 289 -2.41 16.55 6.50
C VAL A 289 -3.74 16.89 5.83
N ARG A 290 -4.79 17.06 6.63
CA ARG A 290 -6.14 17.44 6.19
C ARG A 290 -6.55 18.75 6.82
N PHE A 291 -7.30 19.58 6.11
CA PHE A 291 -8.05 20.70 6.67
C PHE A 291 -9.53 20.50 6.40
N PHE A 292 -10.30 20.38 7.48
CA PHE A 292 -11.74 20.14 7.39
C PHE A 292 -12.51 20.97 8.41
N HIS A 293 -13.79 21.17 8.14
CA HIS A 293 -14.68 21.92 9.04
C HIS A 293 -14.89 21.15 10.35
N LYS A 294 -14.95 21.84 11.50
CA LYS A 294 -15.11 21.23 12.83
C LYS A 294 -16.40 20.41 12.99
N GLU A 295 -17.39 20.67 12.14
CA GLU A 295 -18.68 19.96 12.10
C GLU A 295 -18.67 18.77 11.14
N THR A 296 -17.54 18.51 10.46
CA THR A 296 -17.38 17.32 9.62
C THR A 296 -17.56 16.09 10.50
N SER A 297 -18.55 15.26 10.16
CA SER A 297 -18.84 14.05 10.93
C SER A 297 -17.72 13.03 10.79
N PHE A 298 -17.57 12.16 11.79
CA PHE A 298 -16.66 11.02 11.70
C PHE A 298 -16.94 10.16 10.47
N LYS A 299 -18.21 9.94 10.12
CA LYS A 299 -18.56 9.16 8.94
C LYS A 299 -18.01 9.76 7.65
N GLN A 300 -18.10 11.08 7.49
CA GLN A 300 -17.53 11.78 6.33
C GLN A 300 -16.00 11.64 6.26
N LEU A 301 -15.31 11.69 7.41
CA LEU A 301 -13.86 11.49 7.47
C LEU A 301 -13.47 10.02 7.16
N GLU A 302 -14.25 9.05 7.66
CA GLU A 302 -14.05 7.62 7.44
C GLU A 302 -14.19 7.26 5.95
N ILE A 303 -15.20 7.79 5.26
CA ILE A 303 -15.46 7.50 3.84
C ILE A 303 -14.77 8.49 2.88
N ASP A 304 -13.97 9.41 3.41
CA ASP A 304 -13.24 10.46 2.67
C ASP A 304 -14.15 11.36 1.80
N GLN A 305 -15.35 11.69 2.31
CA GLN A 305 -16.34 12.55 1.67
C GLN A 305 -16.56 13.84 2.48
N TYR A 306 -15.60 14.76 2.37
CA TYR A 306 -15.67 16.10 2.96
C TYR A 306 -14.96 17.12 2.05
N TYR A 307 -15.24 18.40 2.25
CA TYR A 307 -14.51 19.46 1.55
C TYR A 307 -13.12 19.67 2.20
N GLU A 308 -12.06 19.46 1.43
CA GLU A 308 -10.69 19.72 1.85
C GLU A 308 -10.39 21.22 1.67
N PHE A 309 -10.14 21.92 2.78
CA PHE A 309 -9.93 23.37 2.78
C PHE A 309 -8.47 23.75 2.54
N GLY A 310 -7.51 22.82 2.61
CA GLY A 310 -6.08 23.11 2.50
C GLY A 310 -5.46 22.52 1.24
N THR A 311 -4.42 23.19 0.71
CA THR A 311 -3.66 22.71 -0.45
C THR A 311 -2.50 21.77 -0.08
N PHE A 312 -2.49 21.23 1.14
CA PHE A 312 -1.36 20.46 1.69
C PHE A 312 -1.52 18.95 1.53
N ILE A 313 -2.73 18.50 1.24
CA ILE A 313 -3.08 17.07 1.29
C ILE A 313 -2.23 16.25 0.33
N ASP A 314 -2.00 16.73 -0.89
CA ASP A 314 -1.18 16.17 -1.96
C ASP A 314 -0.12 17.17 -2.48
N GLY A 315 0.06 18.29 -1.77
CA GLY A 315 1.01 19.34 -2.14
C GLY A 315 2.47 18.89 -2.04
N GLU A 316 3.33 19.49 -2.85
CA GLU A 316 4.76 19.17 -2.89
C GLU A 316 5.52 19.89 -1.78
N PHE A 317 6.05 19.13 -0.82
CA PHE A 317 6.94 19.63 0.22
C PHE A 317 8.39 19.65 -0.28
N LYS A 318 9.09 20.73 0.00
CA LYS A 318 10.52 20.85 -0.26
C LYS A 318 11.33 20.27 0.91
N VAL A 319 12.30 19.43 0.61
CA VAL A 319 13.31 19.00 1.60
C VAL A 319 14.24 20.18 1.89
N ILE A 320 14.23 20.68 3.12
CA ILE A 320 15.10 21.79 3.55
C ILE A 320 16.27 21.34 4.42
N ARG A 321 16.18 20.16 5.04
CA ARG A 321 17.24 19.55 5.85
C ARG A 321 17.12 18.02 5.83
N ASN A 322 18.23 17.31 5.72
CA ASN A 322 18.29 15.85 5.73
C ASN A 322 19.62 15.35 6.33
N GLU A 323 19.77 15.54 7.64
CA GLU A 323 21.03 15.29 8.34
C GLU A 323 20.96 14.02 9.18
N LYS A 324 22.13 13.42 9.43
CA LYS A 324 22.27 12.35 10.42
C LYS A 324 23.32 12.73 11.46
N ASP A 325 23.06 12.35 12.70
CA ASP A 325 24.01 12.46 13.80
C ASP A 325 24.03 11.16 14.59
N GLY A 326 25.19 10.50 14.63
CA GLY A 326 25.33 9.18 15.26
C GLY A 326 24.32 8.16 14.72
N LYS A 327 23.32 7.86 15.55
CA LYS A 327 22.25 6.87 15.32
C LYS A 327 20.90 7.49 14.99
N SER A 328 20.85 8.83 14.89
CA SER A 328 19.63 9.58 14.67
C SER A 328 19.67 10.26 13.31
N ALA A 329 18.51 10.36 12.66
CA ALA A 329 18.32 11.06 11.41
C ALA A 329 17.23 12.11 11.57
N ILE A 330 17.41 13.28 10.96
CA ILE A 330 16.44 14.36 10.93
C ILE A 330 16.15 14.78 9.49
N LEU A 331 14.87 14.79 9.14
CA LEU A 331 14.35 15.26 7.86
C LEU A 331 13.37 16.41 8.10
N GLU A 332 13.62 17.56 7.47
CA GLU A 332 12.72 18.72 7.51
C GLU A 332 12.13 18.97 6.12
N LEU A 333 10.80 19.05 6.07
CA LEU A 333 9.99 19.22 4.87
C LEU A 333 9.12 20.48 5.00
N GLU A 334 9.17 21.38 4.03
CA GLU A 334 8.46 22.66 4.05
C GLU A 334 7.52 22.80 2.84
N HIS A 335 6.29 23.23 3.08
CA HIS A 335 5.36 23.62 2.03
C HIS A 335 4.68 24.95 2.35
N PHE A 336 4.59 25.82 1.35
CA PHE A 336 3.82 27.05 1.38
C PHE A 336 2.56 26.85 0.54
N GLY A 337 1.42 26.76 1.23
CA GLY A 337 0.12 26.52 0.62
C GLY A 337 -0.90 27.56 1.05
N THR A 338 -2.17 27.24 0.84
CA THR A 338 -3.28 28.08 1.29
C THR A 338 -4.33 27.24 2.01
N VAL A 339 -5.11 27.89 2.87
CA VAL A 339 -6.31 27.35 3.48
C VAL A 339 -7.48 28.24 3.08
N VAL A 340 -8.52 27.65 2.52
CA VAL A 340 -9.73 28.34 2.09
C VAL A 340 -10.60 28.63 3.32
N ASP A 341 -11.04 29.87 3.46
CA ASP A 341 -12.01 30.24 4.48
C ASP A 341 -13.41 29.70 4.14
N PRO A 342 -14.08 28.98 5.06
CA PRO A 342 -15.38 28.38 4.80
C PRO A 342 -16.53 29.38 4.57
N GLU A 343 -16.38 30.65 4.96
CA GLU A 343 -17.42 31.67 4.76
C GLU A 343 -17.22 32.46 3.47
N SER A 344 -16.06 33.09 3.32
CA SER A 344 -15.76 34.00 2.20
C SER A 344 -15.17 33.31 0.98
N CYS A 345 -14.80 32.02 1.08
CA CYS A 345 -14.06 31.27 0.07
C CYS A 345 -12.70 31.88 -0.33
N LYS A 346 -12.17 32.82 0.47
CA LYS A 346 -10.86 33.41 0.26
C LYS A 346 -9.75 32.44 0.65
N HIS A 347 -8.67 32.43 -0.12
CA HIS A 347 -7.49 31.63 0.16
C HIS A 347 -6.55 32.41 1.10
N TYR A 348 -6.29 31.85 2.28
CA TYR A 348 -5.40 32.44 3.26
C TYR A 348 -4.05 31.69 3.31
N PRO A 349 -2.90 32.35 3.12
CA PRO A 349 -1.60 31.69 3.05
C PRO A 349 -1.19 31.04 4.37
N CYS A 350 -0.69 29.81 4.28
CA CYS A 350 -0.20 29.04 5.41
C CYS A 350 1.09 28.31 5.02
N ARG A 351 2.04 28.25 5.95
CA ARG A 351 3.25 27.47 5.83
C ARG A 351 3.16 26.28 6.77
N ILE A 352 3.48 25.08 6.30
CA ILE A 352 3.64 23.88 7.13
C ILE A 352 5.08 23.38 7.01
N LEU A 353 5.70 23.12 8.15
CA LEU A 353 6.98 22.46 8.32
C LEU A 353 6.74 21.13 9.04
N LYS A 354 7.12 20.01 8.42
CA LYS A 354 7.18 18.70 9.05
C LYS A 354 8.63 18.37 9.38
N ILE A 355 8.88 17.96 10.61
CA ILE A 355 10.20 17.50 11.07
C ILE A 355 10.03 16.04 11.46
N ILE A 356 10.81 15.14 10.87
CA ILE A 356 10.79 13.70 11.14
C ILE A 356 12.15 13.34 11.70
N GLU A 357 12.18 12.98 12.98
CA GLU A 357 13.37 12.52 13.70
C GLU A 357 13.23 11.01 13.92
N VAL A 358 14.20 10.22 13.43
CA VAL A 358 14.23 8.76 13.55
C VAL A 358 15.42 8.37 14.41
N GLU A 359 15.17 7.61 15.49
CA GLU A 359 16.21 7.06 16.35
C GLU A 359 15.75 5.69 16.87
N GLU A 360 16.55 4.66 16.64
CA GLU A 360 16.25 3.28 17.00
C GLU A 360 14.87 2.82 16.49
N ASN A 361 13.92 2.52 17.38
CA ASN A 361 12.55 2.11 17.09
C ASN A 361 11.51 3.23 17.31
N LYS A 362 11.97 4.47 17.49
CA LYS A 362 11.17 5.64 17.79
C LYS A 362 11.23 6.63 16.63
N ILE A 363 10.06 7.19 16.29
CA ILE A 363 9.95 8.29 15.33
C ILE A 363 9.27 9.45 16.02
N VAL A 364 9.94 10.61 16.11
CA VAL A 364 9.37 11.86 16.60
C VAL A 364 9.04 12.73 15.40
N ILE A 365 7.76 13.06 15.24
CA ILE A 365 7.27 13.92 14.17
C ILE A 365 6.77 15.22 14.77
N LYS A 366 7.27 16.37 14.29
CA LYS A 366 6.77 17.69 14.66
C LYS A 366 6.10 18.33 13.45
N ILE A 367 4.88 18.80 13.62
CA ILE A 367 4.12 19.52 12.59
C ILE A 367 3.95 20.96 13.07
N ASN A 368 4.72 21.85 12.47
CA ASN A 368 4.74 23.27 12.80
C ASN A 368 4.07 24.05 11.66
N GLY A 369 3.12 24.92 11.98
CA GLY A 369 2.49 25.76 10.98
C GLY A 369 2.34 27.21 11.40
N ASN A 370 2.30 28.07 10.39
CA ASN A 370 2.12 29.51 10.54
C ASN A 370 1.24 30.06 9.43
N PHE A 371 0.17 30.76 9.81
CA PHE A 371 -0.64 31.57 8.91
C PHE A 371 0.01 32.95 8.72
N GLN A 372 0.29 33.32 7.47
CA GLN A 372 0.96 34.58 7.16
C GLN A 372 0.00 35.76 7.33
N LYS A 373 0.42 36.87 7.94
CA LYS A 373 -0.48 38.01 8.16
C LYS A 373 -0.80 38.70 6.83
N ILE A 374 -2.08 38.88 6.52
CA ILE A 374 -2.57 39.76 5.45
C ILE A 374 -3.29 40.93 6.11
N ALA A 375 -2.92 42.16 5.74
CA ALA A 375 -3.53 43.37 6.30
C ALA A 375 -4.96 43.53 5.78
N GLY A 376 -5.93 43.74 6.70
CA GLY A 376 -7.34 43.89 6.35
C GLY A 376 -8.10 42.57 6.18
N GLU A 377 -7.46 41.43 6.42
CA GLU A 377 -8.08 40.09 6.35
C GLU A 377 -8.03 39.34 7.69
N GLU A 378 -7.94 40.07 8.80
CA GLU A 378 -7.93 39.50 10.15
C GLU A 378 -9.18 38.66 10.45
N GLU A 379 -10.36 39.05 9.96
CA GLU A 379 -11.61 38.28 10.16
C GLU A 379 -11.62 36.98 9.36
N VAL A 380 -10.97 36.93 8.18
CA VAL A 380 -10.83 35.71 7.38
C VAL A 380 -9.99 34.68 8.14
N LEU A 381 -8.85 35.11 8.69
CA LEU A 381 -8.01 34.26 9.53
C LEU A 381 -8.77 33.78 10.77
N LYS A 382 -9.50 34.68 11.44
CA LYS A 382 -10.28 34.33 12.62
C LYS A 382 -11.33 33.25 12.30
N SER A 383 -12.08 33.40 11.21
CA SER A 383 -13.05 32.39 10.75
C SER A 383 -12.38 31.03 10.50
N ILE A 384 -11.25 31.00 9.79
CA ILE A 384 -10.46 29.76 9.57
C ILE A 384 -10.09 29.10 10.90
N LEU A 385 -9.54 29.85 11.85
CA LEU A 385 -9.09 29.31 13.14
C LEU A 385 -10.25 28.82 14.03
N GLU A 386 -11.43 29.43 13.94
CA GLU A 386 -12.61 29.08 14.73
C GLU A 386 -13.45 27.94 14.14
N LYS A 387 -13.37 27.73 12.83
CA LYS A 387 -14.24 26.79 12.09
C LYS A 387 -13.53 25.56 11.55
N LEU A 388 -12.24 25.65 11.25
CA LEU A 388 -11.49 24.53 10.68
C LEU A 388 -10.62 23.84 11.73
N CYS A 389 -10.26 22.60 11.45
CA CYS A 389 -9.32 21.80 12.23
C CYS A 389 -8.24 21.23 11.32
N LEU A 390 -7.10 20.88 11.92
CA LEU A 390 -6.01 20.16 11.25
C LEU A 390 -6.15 18.67 11.56
N GLY A 391 -6.24 17.83 10.54
CA GLY A 391 -6.16 16.38 10.64
C GLY A 391 -4.79 15.86 10.25
N VAL A 392 -4.33 14.78 10.88
CA VAL A 392 -3.16 14.03 10.43
C VAL A 392 -3.47 12.54 10.42
N ASP A 393 -3.37 11.91 9.24
CA ASP A 393 -3.53 10.47 9.08
C ASP A 393 -2.30 9.70 9.52
N LEU A 394 -2.53 8.70 10.37
CA LEU A 394 -1.54 7.73 10.85
C LEU A 394 -2.07 6.32 10.56
N PRO A 395 -2.09 5.89 9.29
CA PRO A 395 -2.46 4.53 8.93
C PRO A 395 -1.39 3.55 9.40
N PHE A 396 -1.82 2.33 9.68
CA PHE A 396 -0.94 1.20 9.91
C PHE A 396 -1.63 -0.11 9.52
N PHE A 397 -0.84 -1.16 9.32
CA PHE A 397 -1.29 -2.48 8.92
C PHE A 397 -0.89 -3.53 9.95
N PHE A 398 -1.83 -4.42 10.26
CA PHE A 398 -1.59 -5.66 11.00
C PHE A 398 -2.04 -6.87 10.17
N ASN A 399 -1.26 -7.94 10.18
CA ASN A 399 -1.44 -9.13 9.36
C ASN A 399 -1.99 -10.33 10.15
N GLY A 400 -1.89 -10.30 11.48
CA GLY A 400 -2.40 -11.37 12.34
C GLY A 400 -3.91 -11.59 12.21
N ASP A 401 -4.42 -12.55 12.98
CA ASP A 401 -5.86 -12.77 13.09
C ASP A 401 -6.51 -11.51 13.68
N PRO A 402 -7.45 -10.85 12.97
CA PRO A 402 -8.10 -9.65 13.48
C PRO A 402 -8.90 -9.84 14.77
N ASN A 403 -9.24 -11.08 15.13
CA ASN A 403 -9.85 -11.40 16.43
C ASN A 403 -8.86 -11.25 17.60
N ASN A 404 -7.56 -11.29 17.32
CA ASN A 404 -6.48 -11.11 18.29
C ASN A 404 -5.80 -9.74 18.16
N PHE A 405 -6.52 -8.76 17.60
CA PHE A 405 -6.07 -7.37 17.60
C PHE A 405 -6.64 -6.66 18.81
N GLU A 406 -5.75 -6.12 19.64
CA GLU A 406 -6.12 -5.32 20.81
C GLU A 406 -5.74 -3.86 20.59
N TRP A 407 -6.48 -2.95 21.23
CA TRP A 407 -6.06 -1.56 21.35
C TRP A 407 -6.45 -0.98 22.69
N GLU A 408 -5.65 -0.03 23.15
CA GLU A 408 -5.81 0.65 24.42
C GLU A 408 -5.50 2.14 24.30
N SER A 409 -6.00 2.89 25.27
CA SER A 409 -5.75 4.31 25.43
C SER A 409 -5.75 4.66 26.90
N ASN A 410 -4.76 5.43 27.36
CA ASN A 410 -4.67 5.84 28.77
C ASN A 410 -5.84 6.75 29.20
N GLN A 411 -6.62 7.25 28.24
CA GLN A 411 -7.80 8.10 28.47
C GLN A 411 -9.13 7.32 28.41
N ILE A 412 -9.13 6.05 28.03
CA ILE A 412 -10.35 5.24 27.95
C ILE A 412 -10.22 4.06 28.91
N LEU A 413 -11.15 3.97 29.86
CA LEU A 413 -11.33 2.81 30.71
C LEU A 413 -12.34 1.88 30.05
N PHE A 414 -11.95 0.63 29.82
CA PHE A 414 -12.82 -0.41 29.28
C PHE A 414 -13.32 -1.27 30.46
N PRO A 415 -14.60 -1.15 30.88
CA PRO A 415 -15.07 -1.66 32.19
C PRO A 415 -15.31 -3.17 32.27
N GLU A 416 -14.41 -4.02 31.76
CA GLU A 416 -14.56 -5.48 31.58
C GLU A 416 -15.32 -5.87 30.30
N GLU A 417 -14.57 -6.07 29.22
CA GLU A 417 -14.72 -7.19 28.30
C GLU A 417 -13.53 -7.20 27.35
N LYS A 418 -13.01 -8.39 27.08
CA LYS A 418 -11.85 -8.67 26.21
C LYS A 418 -12.12 -8.40 24.72
N ASN A 419 -12.96 -7.41 24.40
CA ASN A 419 -13.49 -7.15 23.06
C ASN A 419 -13.46 -5.64 22.78
N ASN A 420 -12.28 -5.05 22.70
CA ASN A 420 -12.08 -3.79 21.98
C ASN A 420 -11.66 -4.12 20.55
N PRO A 421 -12.57 -4.55 19.66
CA PRO A 421 -12.18 -4.95 18.32
C PRO A 421 -11.55 -3.75 17.62
N LEU A 422 -10.25 -3.87 17.30
CA LEU A 422 -9.50 -2.84 16.58
C LEU A 422 -10.21 -2.43 15.28
N LEU A 423 -11.00 -3.34 14.69
CA LEU A 423 -11.76 -3.12 13.46
C LEU A 423 -13.02 -2.24 13.62
N LYS A 424 -13.58 -2.03 14.82
CA LYS A 424 -14.81 -1.24 14.97
C LYS A 424 -14.49 0.26 14.96
N PRO A 425 -15.08 1.10 14.09
CA PRO A 425 -14.86 2.54 14.11
C PRO A 425 -15.14 3.15 15.49
N PHE A 426 -14.25 4.04 15.96
CA PHE A 426 -14.37 4.66 17.27
C PHE A 426 -13.73 6.07 17.27
N GLU A 427 -14.29 6.99 18.06
CA GLU A 427 -13.75 8.33 18.27
C GLU A 427 -13.69 8.66 19.76
N TYR A 428 -12.70 9.43 20.18
CA TYR A 428 -12.58 9.94 21.55
C TYR A 428 -11.70 11.18 21.63
N SER A 429 -11.83 11.92 22.74
CA SER A 429 -10.88 12.97 23.09
C SER A 429 -9.71 12.36 23.85
N GLY A 430 -8.48 12.57 23.38
CA GLY A 430 -7.29 12.02 24.00
C GLY A 430 -6.03 12.24 23.17
N CYS A 431 -4.90 11.87 23.76
CA CYS A 431 -3.57 12.07 23.17
C CYS A 431 -2.71 10.80 23.12
N HIS A 432 -3.28 9.63 23.42
CA HIS A 432 -2.58 8.35 23.36
C HIS A 432 -3.44 7.31 22.64
N PHE A 433 -2.79 6.48 21.82
CA PHE A 433 -3.37 5.31 21.18
C PHE A 433 -2.30 4.23 21.09
N LYS A 434 -2.62 3.00 21.48
CA LYS A 434 -1.73 1.85 21.29
C LYS A 434 -2.52 0.68 20.74
N ALA A 435 -1.96 0.01 19.74
CA ALA A 435 -2.53 -1.19 19.15
C ALA A 435 -1.52 -2.34 19.21
N CYS A 436 -2.02 -3.57 19.38
CA CYS A 436 -1.24 -4.79 19.45
C CYS A 436 -1.77 -5.82 18.45
N ASP A 437 -0.87 -6.38 17.63
CA ASP A 437 -1.09 -7.62 16.89
C ASP A 437 -0.48 -8.76 17.70
N GLU A 438 -1.31 -9.48 18.47
CA GLU A 438 -0.83 -10.57 19.33
C GLU A 438 -0.18 -11.70 18.54
N SER A 439 -0.65 -11.94 17.31
CA SER A 439 -0.14 -13.02 16.45
C SER A 439 1.34 -12.82 16.12
N TYR A 440 1.77 -11.56 16.02
CA TYR A 440 3.16 -11.17 15.75
C TYR A 440 3.84 -10.52 16.97
N LYS A 441 3.15 -10.44 18.10
CA LYS A 441 3.56 -9.74 19.33
C LYS A 441 3.98 -8.29 19.07
N LEU A 442 3.40 -7.63 18.07
CA LEU A 442 3.82 -6.32 17.56
C LEU A 442 2.96 -5.20 18.17
N ASN A 443 3.61 -4.23 18.80
CA ASN A 443 2.96 -3.05 19.36
C ASN A 443 3.26 -1.83 18.48
N PHE A 444 2.22 -1.05 18.21
CA PHE A 444 2.32 0.26 17.58
C PHE A 444 1.64 1.29 18.48
N GLU A 445 2.42 2.25 18.98
CA GLU A 445 1.97 3.25 19.94
C GLU A 445 2.17 4.66 19.37
N ILE A 446 1.16 5.50 19.57
CA ILE A 446 1.08 6.88 19.14
C ILE A 446 0.83 7.74 20.39
N SER A 447 1.74 8.66 20.66
CA SER A 447 1.56 9.71 21.67
C SER A 447 1.54 11.08 21.01
N LEU A 448 0.60 11.94 21.43
CA LEU A 448 0.37 13.27 20.87
C LEU A 448 0.64 14.33 21.93
N SER A 449 1.23 15.45 21.53
CA SER A 449 1.35 16.62 22.38
C SER A 449 1.29 17.93 21.60
N SER A 450 0.93 19.00 22.31
CA SER A 450 0.99 20.39 21.84
C SER A 450 1.83 21.20 22.82
N GLN A 451 2.36 22.33 22.37
CA GLN A 451 3.03 23.30 23.25
C GLN A 451 2.13 23.79 24.40
N ILE A 452 0.81 23.75 24.21
CA ILE A 452 -0.17 24.20 25.20
C ILE A 452 -0.92 22.98 25.71
N LYS A 453 -0.78 22.69 27.01
CA LYS A 453 -1.39 21.52 27.65
C LYS A 453 -2.90 21.41 27.41
N ALA A 454 -3.62 22.53 27.50
CA ALA A 454 -5.06 22.57 27.24
C ALA A 454 -5.43 22.17 25.80
N ASP A 455 -4.55 22.37 24.81
CA ASP A 455 -4.79 21.89 23.45
C ASP A 455 -4.63 20.37 23.39
N THR A 456 -3.59 19.84 24.05
CA THR A 456 -3.34 18.38 24.18
C THR A 456 -4.54 17.67 24.77
N ASP A 457 -5.13 18.22 25.84
CA ASP A 457 -6.30 17.63 26.51
C ASP A 457 -7.58 17.71 25.65
N SER A 458 -7.57 18.51 24.57
CA SER A 458 -8.71 18.71 23.67
C SER A 458 -8.54 18.09 22.28
N MET A 459 -7.44 17.36 22.06
CA MET A 459 -7.22 16.60 20.83
C MET A 459 -8.26 15.49 20.69
N LYS A 460 -8.63 15.18 19.46
CA LYS A 460 -9.50 14.05 19.15
C LYS A 460 -8.77 13.01 18.31
N ILE A 461 -9.06 11.75 18.58
CA ILE A 461 -8.56 10.61 17.83
C ILE A 461 -9.76 9.89 17.22
N TYR A 462 -9.69 9.68 15.91
CA TYR A 462 -10.65 8.90 15.14
C TYR A 462 -9.94 7.65 14.63
N LYS A 463 -10.47 6.47 14.92
CA LYS A 463 -9.88 5.18 14.54
C LYS A 463 -10.88 4.39 13.72
N PHE A 464 -10.54 4.06 12.48
CA PHE A 464 -11.43 3.30 11.59
C PHE A 464 -10.65 2.33 10.70
N PRO A 465 -11.26 1.20 10.30
CA PRO A 465 -10.60 0.25 9.40
C PRO A 465 -10.60 0.76 7.96
N ILE A 466 -9.55 0.40 7.23
CA ILE A 466 -9.46 0.56 5.77
C ILE A 466 -9.99 -0.74 5.18
N ILE A 467 -11.23 -0.73 4.71
CA ILE A 467 -11.88 -1.90 4.09
C ILE A 467 -12.07 -1.63 2.60
N ALA A 468 -11.40 -2.44 1.78
CA ALA A 468 -11.62 -2.44 0.33
C ALA A 468 -12.76 -3.41 -0.01
N TYR A 469 -13.57 -3.05 -1.00
CA TYR A 469 -14.58 -3.95 -1.56
C TYR A 469 -14.07 -4.48 -2.90
N ALA A 470 -13.71 -5.76 -2.95
CA ALA A 470 -13.07 -6.35 -4.12
C ALA A 470 -13.71 -7.68 -4.52
N PHE A 471 -13.63 -8.03 -5.80
CA PHE A 471 -14.09 -9.32 -6.31
C PHE A 471 -13.02 -10.40 -6.10
N THR A 472 -13.42 -11.56 -5.60
CA THR A 472 -12.58 -12.76 -5.51
C THR A 472 -13.27 -13.92 -6.23
N ASP A 473 -12.62 -15.07 -6.30
CA ASP A 473 -13.20 -16.33 -6.77
C ASP A 473 -14.43 -16.78 -5.95
N GLU A 474 -14.59 -16.26 -4.73
CA GLU A 474 -15.77 -16.45 -3.88
C GLU A 474 -16.81 -15.30 -3.99
N GLY A 475 -16.68 -14.43 -5.00
CA GLY A 475 -17.55 -13.27 -5.22
C GLY A 475 -17.04 -11.99 -4.53
N TYR A 476 -17.93 -11.01 -4.34
CA TYR A 476 -17.54 -9.73 -3.75
C TYR A 476 -17.29 -9.84 -2.25
N LYS A 477 -16.13 -9.36 -1.78
CA LYS A 477 -15.70 -9.43 -0.39
C LYS A 477 -15.29 -8.05 0.13
N LYS A 478 -15.55 -7.83 1.42
CA LYS A 478 -14.93 -6.78 2.21
C LYS A 478 -13.58 -7.30 2.70
N ILE A 479 -12.49 -6.68 2.26
CA ILE A 479 -11.14 -7.12 2.57
C ILE A 479 -10.44 -6.04 3.39
N TYR A 480 -9.95 -6.44 4.56
CA TYR A 480 -9.22 -5.56 5.46
C TYR A 480 -7.85 -5.20 4.89
N GLN A 481 -7.56 -3.91 4.86
CA GLN A 481 -6.33 -3.33 4.31
C GLN A 481 -5.53 -2.53 5.36
N GLY A 482 -5.96 -2.48 6.62
CA GLY A 482 -5.28 -1.72 7.66
C GLY A 482 -6.23 -0.91 8.54
N ILE A 483 -5.67 -0.12 9.44
CA ILE A 483 -6.37 0.83 10.29
C ILE A 483 -5.86 2.22 9.95
N ASN A 484 -6.75 3.21 9.98
CA ASN A 484 -6.36 4.60 9.98
C ASN A 484 -6.65 5.23 11.34
N VAL A 485 -5.65 5.85 11.94
CA VAL A 485 -5.80 6.72 13.10
C VAL A 485 -5.67 8.16 12.61
N LEU A 486 -6.78 8.87 12.54
CA LEU A 486 -6.81 10.29 12.21
C LEU A 486 -6.79 11.09 13.51
N THR A 487 -5.79 11.93 13.68
CA THR A 487 -5.65 12.83 14.83
C THR A 487 -6.10 14.22 14.45
N GLN A 488 -6.91 14.87 15.29
CA GLN A 488 -7.45 16.20 15.05
C GLN A 488 -6.89 17.21 16.06
N PHE A 489 -6.36 18.30 15.53
CA PHE A 489 -5.79 19.40 16.27
C PHE A 489 -6.54 20.72 16.01
N LYS A 490 -6.63 21.57 17.03
CA LYS A 490 -7.21 22.91 16.92
C LYS A 490 -6.22 23.88 16.30
N LEU A 491 -6.61 24.59 15.25
CA LEU A 491 -5.76 25.55 14.58
C LEU A 491 -5.49 26.80 15.45
N LYS A 492 -4.28 27.33 15.31
CA LYS A 492 -3.87 28.65 15.84
C LYS A 492 -3.09 29.39 14.75
N LYS A 493 -2.92 30.70 14.89
CA LYS A 493 -2.07 31.46 13.95
C LYS A 493 -0.68 30.87 13.82
N ASN A 494 -0.10 30.45 14.95
CA ASN A 494 1.10 29.63 15.03
C ASN A 494 0.73 28.37 15.79
N PHE A 495 1.03 27.20 15.23
CA PHE A 495 0.79 25.93 15.89
C PHE A 495 2.00 25.02 15.78
N LYS A 496 2.18 24.19 16.80
CA LYS A 496 3.22 23.15 16.85
C LYS A 496 2.64 21.94 17.57
N TYR A 497 2.56 20.83 16.85
CA TYR A 497 2.14 19.55 17.41
C TYR A 497 3.27 18.55 17.27
N GLU A 498 3.36 17.65 18.23
CA GLU A 498 4.31 16.56 18.23
C GLU A 498 3.55 15.23 18.27
N ILE A 499 3.99 14.29 17.44
CA ILE A 499 3.50 12.94 17.32
C ILE A 499 4.70 12.02 17.52
N VAL A 500 4.65 11.19 18.54
CA VAL A 500 5.68 10.20 18.84
C VAL A 500 5.15 8.83 18.51
N LEU A 501 5.85 8.13 17.63
CA LEU A 501 5.56 6.74 17.26
C LEU A 501 6.59 5.84 17.95
N ASN A 502 6.12 4.82 18.66
CA ASN A 502 6.97 3.75 19.21
C ASN A 502 6.54 2.40 18.62
N ILE A 503 7.51 1.59 18.21
CA ILE A 503 7.28 0.28 17.60
C ILE A 503 8.04 -0.77 18.41
N ASN A 504 7.35 -1.78 18.93
CA ASN A 504 7.96 -2.81 19.78
C ASN A 504 7.58 -4.23 19.36
#